data_AF-A0A1Q5E807-F1
#
_entry.id   AF-A0A1Q5E807-F1
#
_cell.length_a   1.000
_cell.length_b   1.000
_cell.length_c   1.000
_cell.angle_alpha   90.00
_cell.angle_beta   90.00
_cell.angle_gamma   90.00
#
_symmetry.space_group_name_H-M   'P 1'
#
loop_
_entity.id
_entity.type
_entity.pdbx_description
1 polymer ?
#
loop_
_entity_poly.entity_id
_entity_poly.type
_entity_poly.pdbx_seq_one_letter_code
_entity_poly.pdbx_strand_id
1 'polypeptide(L)'
;MPHTTPRLGRLRRALAAATTATLLLLTAQTATASTTDPAAPELLLGQSTRGALGDFNSFAQGADGGSVYYELRSGDWVNAEHRAFAEELASQGKTVQVGISWKDNPPGFEGGDENAKAARSRAVTAEIAAGGHTAQLDRLLAFTNSHPSASFKLRLDYEVSSFYHCTDASCSSYKNAFNTLAGYLDGHSTAHNLSFVYHPVRGEFEQLYPGDAAVDWVGVSVFAHELCLPIYDRGYLYNGTPPQNYDVGANQCRNAYIGTDQNGNPAAVWRNFDHDANVLKLVKFAKDHGKPVVLSEAGMMNFTADNGATDGMEQVQGDRWVQRLFSLMNYRGPIPNLPGEYDLRGVIRSVVYINLDFRYGWDGIDDGSFDFAPDTTWFVDGRLSRYTAAKASFCRGLADNGFTARCR
;
A
#
# COMPACT_ATOMS: atom_id res chain seq x y z
N MET A 1 31.94 73.91 -7.26
CA MET A 1 31.54 74.91 -8.27
C MET A 1 32.81 75.64 -8.72
N PRO A 2 33.08 75.90 -10.01
CA PRO A 2 32.11 76.07 -11.10
C PRO A 2 32.28 75.12 -12.31
N HIS A 3 31.26 75.25 -13.16
CA HIS A 3 30.89 74.58 -14.41
C HIS A 3 31.94 74.48 -15.51
N THR A 4 31.89 73.41 -16.33
CA THR A 4 31.32 73.43 -17.70
C THR A 4 31.56 72.11 -18.46
N THR A 5 30.49 71.41 -18.79
CA THR A 5 30.36 70.52 -19.98
C THR A 5 30.12 71.38 -21.24
N PRO A 6 30.08 70.87 -22.51
CA PRO A 6 30.13 69.49 -23.03
C PRO A 6 31.05 69.30 -24.27
N ARG A 7 31.22 68.06 -24.75
CA ARG A 7 31.36 67.79 -26.20
C ARG A 7 30.88 66.39 -26.59
N LEU A 8 29.80 66.38 -27.36
CA LEU A 8 29.32 65.23 -28.13
C LEU A 8 30.37 64.86 -29.20
N GLY A 9 30.82 63.61 -29.17
CA GLY A 9 31.61 62.99 -30.24
C GLY A 9 30.83 61.82 -30.84
N ARG A 10 30.24 62.06 -32.01
CA ARG A 10 29.68 61.04 -32.90
C ARG A 10 30.79 60.08 -33.33
N LEU A 11 30.55 58.77 -33.28
CA LEU A 11 31.18 57.83 -34.20
C LEU A 11 30.24 56.66 -34.47
N ARG A 12 29.52 56.80 -35.58
CA ARG A 12 28.94 55.69 -36.33
C ARG A 12 30.10 54.87 -36.91
N ARG A 13 30.06 53.55 -36.75
CA ARG A 13 30.48 52.61 -37.80
C ARG A 13 29.80 51.26 -37.54
N ALA A 14 28.87 50.96 -38.44
CA ALA A 14 28.24 49.67 -38.59
C ALA A 14 29.29 48.64 -38.99
N LEU A 15 29.26 47.47 -38.36
CA LEU A 15 29.77 46.25 -38.97
C LEU A 15 28.71 45.16 -38.80
N ALA A 16 28.30 44.63 -39.94
CA ALA A 16 27.38 43.52 -40.08
C ALA A 16 27.97 42.26 -39.44
N ALA A 17 27.23 41.65 -38.50
CA ALA A 17 27.42 40.26 -38.13
C ALA A 17 26.20 39.48 -38.61
N ALA A 18 26.43 38.62 -39.58
CA ALA A 18 25.45 37.78 -40.22
C ALA A 18 24.77 36.86 -39.18
N THR A 19 23.45 36.97 -39.09
CA THR A 19 22.55 36.02 -38.45
C THR A 19 22.52 34.73 -39.25
N THR A 20 23.32 33.73 -38.86
CA THR A 20 23.12 32.36 -39.33
C THR A 20 22.06 31.71 -38.44
N ALA A 21 20.79 31.98 -38.76
CA ALA A 21 19.66 31.23 -38.22
C ALA A 21 19.62 29.87 -38.91
N THR A 22 20.35 28.90 -38.38
CA THR A 22 20.24 27.50 -38.80
C THR A 22 18.90 26.98 -38.28
N LEU A 23 17.92 26.94 -39.18
CA LEU A 23 16.64 26.26 -39.01
C LEU A 23 16.91 24.75 -38.85
N LEU A 24 17.18 24.29 -37.63
CA LEU A 24 17.05 22.88 -37.28
C LEU A 24 15.54 22.57 -37.29
N LEU A 25 15.07 22.12 -38.44
CA LEU A 25 13.84 21.35 -38.58
C LEU A 25 14.01 20.08 -37.73
N LEU A 26 13.76 20.20 -36.43
CA LEU A 26 13.43 19.07 -35.58
C LEU A 26 12.13 18.50 -36.13
N THR A 27 12.25 17.51 -37.01
CA THR A 27 11.16 16.57 -37.26
C THR A 27 10.86 15.93 -35.92
N ALA A 28 9.82 16.43 -35.25
CA ALA A 28 9.20 15.74 -34.13
C ALA A 28 8.74 14.38 -34.67
N GLN A 29 9.60 13.37 -34.57
CA GLN A 29 9.18 11.99 -34.67
C GLN A 29 8.18 11.83 -33.54
N THR A 30 6.90 11.78 -33.92
CA THR A 30 5.84 11.29 -33.07
C THR A 30 6.23 9.87 -32.69
N ALA A 31 6.89 9.75 -31.53
CA ALA A 31 7.13 8.47 -30.90
C ALA A 31 5.75 7.84 -30.74
N THR A 32 5.44 6.89 -31.61
CA THR A 32 4.29 6.02 -31.47
C THR A 32 4.56 5.26 -30.20
N ALA A 33 3.92 5.67 -29.11
CA ALA A 33 3.98 4.98 -27.84
C ALA A 33 3.60 3.53 -28.11
N SER A 34 4.59 2.64 -28.08
CA SER A 34 4.35 1.21 -28.19
C SER A 34 3.43 0.84 -27.03
N THR A 35 2.19 0.51 -27.35
CA THR A 35 1.22 -0.06 -26.41
C THR A 35 1.71 -1.46 -26.07
N THR A 36 2.72 -1.53 -25.21
CA THR A 36 3.10 -2.78 -24.57
C THR A 36 1.95 -3.17 -23.68
N ASP A 37 1.46 -4.40 -23.85
CA ASP A 37 0.42 -4.93 -22.96
C ASP A 37 0.91 -4.79 -21.52
N PRO A 38 0.06 -4.28 -20.62
CA PRO A 38 0.49 -4.06 -19.25
C PRO A 38 0.85 -5.39 -18.61
N ALA A 39 1.97 -5.42 -17.87
CA ALA A 39 2.43 -6.61 -17.18
C ALA A 39 1.33 -7.20 -16.27
N ALA A 40 1.36 -8.54 -16.14
CA ALA A 40 0.47 -9.29 -15.27
C ALA A 40 0.60 -8.79 -13.81
N PRO A 41 -0.52 -8.69 -13.05
CA PRO A 41 -0.44 -8.39 -11.62
C PRO A 41 0.30 -9.48 -10.85
N GLU A 42 1.02 -9.09 -9.80
CA GLU A 42 1.77 -10.01 -8.93
C GLU A 42 0.94 -10.48 -7.75
N LEU A 43 0.98 -11.78 -7.45
CA LEU A 43 0.48 -12.35 -6.20
C LEU A 43 1.65 -12.64 -5.25
N LEU A 44 1.62 -12.01 -4.08
CA LEU A 44 2.57 -12.22 -2.99
C LEU A 44 1.84 -12.91 -1.81
N LEU A 45 2.48 -13.87 -1.14
CA LEU A 45 1.92 -14.55 0.05
C LEU A 45 2.71 -14.16 1.31
N GLY A 46 2.02 -13.83 2.40
CA GLY A 46 2.64 -13.41 3.66
C GLY A 46 1.74 -12.40 4.39
N GLN A 47 2.00 -12.04 5.64
CA GLN A 47 3.26 -11.43 6.07
C GLN A 47 3.97 -12.21 7.19
N SER A 48 4.43 -13.43 6.95
CA SER A 48 5.16 -14.16 7.99
C SER A 48 6.17 -15.17 7.45
N THR A 49 5.73 -16.42 7.32
CA THR A 49 6.58 -17.60 7.23
C THR A 49 6.30 -18.41 5.97
N ARG A 50 7.16 -19.41 5.73
CA ARG A 50 6.96 -20.45 4.71
C ARG A 50 5.59 -21.14 4.81
N GLY A 51 4.97 -21.17 6.00
CA GLY A 51 3.65 -21.78 6.22
C GLY A 51 2.56 -21.19 5.32
N ALA A 52 2.55 -19.86 5.14
CA ALA A 52 1.58 -19.18 4.27
C ALA A 52 1.68 -19.64 2.81
N LEU A 53 2.90 -19.72 2.30
CA LEU A 53 3.16 -20.19 0.93
C LEU A 53 2.88 -21.69 0.79
N GLY A 54 3.21 -22.50 1.81
CA GLY A 54 2.92 -23.92 1.85
C GLY A 54 1.43 -24.23 1.76
N ASP A 55 0.60 -23.51 2.52
CA ASP A 55 -0.86 -23.64 2.46
C ASP A 55 -1.42 -23.27 1.08
N PHE A 56 -0.97 -22.14 0.49
CA PHE A 56 -1.35 -21.76 -0.87
C PHE A 56 -0.96 -22.85 -1.88
N ASN A 57 0.25 -23.40 -1.75
CA ASN A 57 0.77 -24.45 -2.63
C ASN A 57 0.04 -25.80 -2.52
N SER A 58 -0.84 -25.97 -1.52
CA SER A 58 -1.69 -27.16 -1.40
C SER A 58 -2.79 -27.20 -2.47
N PHE A 59 -3.24 -26.04 -2.98
CA PHE A 59 -4.32 -25.94 -3.97
C PHE A 59 -3.98 -25.08 -5.20
N ALA A 60 -2.93 -24.28 -5.13
CA ALA A 60 -2.47 -23.41 -6.20
C ALA A 60 -0.94 -23.48 -6.35
N GLN A 61 -0.38 -22.72 -7.29
CA GLN A 61 1.06 -22.61 -7.51
C GLN A 61 1.39 -21.32 -8.26
N GLY A 62 2.69 -21.01 -8.35
CA GLY A 62 3.18 -19.92 -9.20
C GLY A 62 2.95 -18.53 -8.63
N ALA A 63 2.91 -18.39 -7.29
CA ALA A 63 2.99 -17.07 -6.68
C ALA A 63 4.32 -16.38 -7.02
N ASP A 64 4.24 -15.09 -7.31
CA ASP A 64 5.36 -14.25 -7.76
C ASP A 64 6.32 -13.90 -6.61
N GLY A 65 5.88 -14.08 -5.36
CA GLY A 65 6.69 -13.72 -4.21
C GLY A 65 6.01 -13.84 -2.86
N GLY A 66 6.48 -13.03 -1.90
CA GLY A 66 5.93 -12.98 -0.55
C GLY A 66 6.19 -11.68 0.18
N SER A 67 5.63 -11.57 1.38
CA SER A 67 5.77 -10.40 2.24
C SER A 67 6.26 -10.78 3.63
N VAL A 68 7.11 -9.94 4.24
CA VAL A 68 7.77 -10.15 5.53
C VAL A 68 7.96 -8.81 6.26
N TYR A 69 8.33 -8.86 7.54
CA TYR A 69 8.60 -7.68 8.35
C TYR A 69 10.06 -7.56 8.79
N TYR A 70 10.50 -6.31 8.87
CA TYR A 70 11.79 -5.89 9.39
C TYR A 70 11.56 -4.79 10.44
N GLU A 71 12.34 -4.80 11.51
CA GLU A 71 12.17 -3.88 12.63
C GLU A 71 13.29 -2.84 12.64
N LEU A 72 12.93 -1.55 12.56
CA LEU A 72 13.92 -0.48 12.60
C LEU A 72 14.61 -0.39 13.96
N ARG A 73 13.90 -0.69 15.07
CA ARG A 73 14.46 -0.63 16.43
C ARG A 73 15.65 -1.55 16.63
N SER A 74 15.53 -2.83 16.29
CA SER A 74 16.63 -3.79 16.37
C SER A 74 17.57 -3.71 15.17
N GLY A 75 17.11 -3.13 14.06
CA GLY A 75 17.82 -3.15 12.79
C GLY A 75 18.02 -4.59 12.30
N ASP A 76 16.99 -5.43 12.47
CA ASP A 76 16.97 -6.84 12.07
C ASP A 76 15.56 -7.25 11.65
N TRP A 77 15.42 -8.48 11.15
CA TRP A 77 14.12 -9.09 10.89
C TRP A 77 13.33 -9.29 12.19
N VAL A 78 12.00 -9.27 12.12
CA VAL A 78 11.14 -9.45 13.31
C VAL A 78 11.45 -10.76 14.03
N ASN A 79 11.74 -11.84 13.29
CA ASN A 79 12.23 -13.10 13.82
C ASN A 79 13.02 -13.89 12.74
N ALA A 80 13.51 -15.08 13.09
CA ALA A 80 14.31 -15.91 12.20
C ALA A 80 13.49 -16.48 11.03
N GLU A 81 12.20 -16.70 11.23
CA GLU A 81 11.25 -17.27 10.28
C GLU A 81 10.96 -16.29 9.13
N HIS A 82 10.80 -15.00 9.45
CA HIS A 82 10.73 -13.92 8.45
C HIS A 82 11.98 -13.87 7.58
N ARG A 83 13.17 -13.90 8.20
CA ARG A 83 14.44 -13.91 7.47
C ARG A 83 14.55 -15.13 6.57
N ALA A 84 14.26 -16.32 7.10
CA ALA A 84 14.37 -17.58 6.35
C ALA A 84 13.40 -17.61 5.15
N PHE A 85 12.19 -17.07 5.32
CA PHE A 85 11.23 -16.96 4.22
C PHE A 85 11.68 -15.93 3.17
N ALA A 86 12.21 -14.78 3.59
CA ALA A 86 12.78 -13.79 2.68
C ALA A 86 13.95 -14.38 1.86
N GLU A 87 14.88 -15.09 2.50
CA GLU A 87 16.03 -15.76 1.86
C GLU A 87 15.56 -16.79 0.82
N GLU A 88 14.58 -17.62 1.16
CA GLU A 88 14.01 -18.59 0.23
C GLU A 88 13.44 -17.91 -1.03
N LEU A 89 12.62 -16.88 -0.86
CA LEU A 89 12.03 -16.15 -1.99
C LEU A 89 13.11 -15.45 -2.82
N ALA A 90 14.06 -14.78 -2.17
CA ALA A 90 15.11 -14.03 -2.82
C ALA A 90 16.07 -14.95 -3.62
N SER A 91 16.39 -16.13 -3.07
CA SER A 91 17.20 -17.16 -3.76
C SER A 91 16.53 -17.69 -5.04
N GLN A 92 15.20 -17.60 -5.12
CA GLN A 92 14.41 -17.96 -6.32
C GLN A 92 14.26 -16.80 -7.30
N GLY A 93 14.84 -15.61 -7.02
CA GLY A 93 14.67 -14.41 -7.82
C GLY A 93 13.25 -13.84 -7.77
N LYS A 94 12.49 -14.14 -6.72
CA LYS A 94 11.11 -13.68 -6.57
C LYS A 94 11.01 -12.26 -6.01
N THR A 95 9.82 -11.69 -6.06
CA THR A 95 9.52 -10.42 -5.40
C THR A 95 9.38 -10.63 -3.88
N VAL A 96 10.05 -9.80 -3.08
CA VAL A 96 9.90 -9.77 -1.63
C VAL A 96 9.43 -8.38 -1.22
N GLN A 97 8.22 -8.29 -0.66
CA GLN A 97 7.78 -7.07 0.02
C GLN A 97 8.28 -7.09 1.47
N VAL A 98 8.90 -6.01 1.93
CA VAL A 98 9.41 -5.87 3.28
C VAL A 98 8.72 -4.69 3.96
N GLY A 99 7.93 -4.95 4.99
CA GLY A 99 7.39 -3.91 5.87
C GLY A 99 8.42 -3.51 6.91
N ILE A 100 8.86 -2.25 6.90
CA ILE A 100 9.84 -1.73 7.86
C ILE A 100 9.11 -0.78 8.81
N SER A 101 8.81 -1.17 10.05
CA SER A 101 8.14 -0.25 10.98
C SER A 101 9.10 0.46 11.93
N TRP A 102 8.81 1.73 12.20
CA TRP A 102 9.27 2.43 13.40
C TRP A 102 8.12 3.02 14.23
N LYS A 103 6.87 2.88 13.78
CA LYS A 103 5.66 3.20 14.53
C LYS A 103 5.35 2.16 15.61
N ASP A 104 5.37 0.87 15.25
CA ASP A 104 4.84 -0.19 16.12
C ASP A 104 5.81 -0.51 17.27
N ASN A 105 7.11 -0.41 16.99
CA ASN A 105 8.15 -0.50 18.02
C ASN A 105 9.24 0.56 17.78
N PRO A 106 9.01 1.83 18.15
CA PRO A 106 9.97 2.89 17.89
C PRO A 106 11.30 2.65 18.62
N PRO A 107 12.47 2.88 18.01
CA PRO A 107 13.74 2.94 18.70
C PRO A 107 13.67 3.74 20.00
N GLY A 108 14.00 3.14 21.14
CA GLY A 108 13.96 3.79 22.46
C GLY A 108 12.59 3.90 23.12
N PHE A 109 11.57 3.20 22.62
CA PHE A 109 10.29 3.07 23.31
C PHE A 109 10.35 1.98 24.39
N GLU A 110 10.21 2.36 25.67
CA GLU A 110 10.32 1.44 26.81
C GLU A 110 8.95 1.02 27.38
N GLY A 111 7.88 1.18 26.59
CA GLY A 111 6.50 0.90 26.99
C GLY A 111 5.71 2.16 27.38
N GLY A 112 4.40 2.00 27.55
CA GLY A 112 3.46 3.09 27.81
C GLY A 112 2.14 2.88 27.08
N ASP A 113 1.28 3.89 27.12
CA ASP A 113 0.03 3.90 26.36
C ASP A 113 0.25 4.29 24.89
N GLU A 114 -0.85 4.33 24.14
CA GLU A 114 -0.84 4.67 22.72
C GLU A 114 -0.32 6.09 22.44
N ASN A 115 -0.56 7.05 23.36
CA ASN A 115 -0.06 8.40 23.22
C ASN A 115 1.46 8.48 23.43
N ALA A 116 1.99 7.72 24.39
CA ALA A 116 3.42 7.61 24.62
C ALA A 116 4.14 6.98 23.42
N LYS A 117 3.58 5.91 22.86
CA LYS A 117 4.10 5.27 21.63
C LYS A 117 4.09 6.24 20.46
N ALA A 118 2.97 6.94 20.21
CA ALA A 118 2.87 7.93 19.16
C ALA A 118 3.81 9.13 19.34
N ALA A 119 3.99 9.61 20.57
CA ALA A 119 4.96 10.65 20.86
C ALA A 119 6.39 10.20 20.53
N ARG A 120 6.77 8.97 20.88
CA ARG A 120 8.09 8.44 20.51
C ARG A 120 8.21 8.22 19.00
N SER A 121 7.19 7.68 18.34
CA SER A 121 7.17 7.52 16.87
C SER A 121 7.38 8.85 16.14
N ARG A 122 6.75 9.95 16.58
CA ARG A 122 6.97 11.29 16.01
C ARG A 122 8.41 11.78 16.22
N ALA A 123 9.00 11.51 17.40
CA ALA A 123 10.39 11.85 17.67
C ALA A 123 11.36 11.07 16.77
N VAL A 124 11.17 9.75 16.64
CA VAL A 124 11.96 8.90 15.72
C VAL A 124 11.79 9.37 14.27
N THR A 125 10.58 9.73 13.85
CA THR A 125 10.33 10.25 12.50
C THR A 125 11.16 11.52 12.25
N ALA A 126 11.26 12.43 13.22
CA ALA A 126 12.11 13.61 13.11
C ALA A 126 13.62 13.26 13.13
N GLU A 127 14.04 12.29 13.93
CA GLU A 127 15.41 11.78 13.98
C GLU A 127 15.83 11.18 12.62
N ILE A 128 14.96 10.39 11.99
CA ILE A 128 15.17 9.83 10.65
C ILE A 128 15.24 10.94 9.60
N ALA A 129 14.33 11.93 9.65
CA ALA A 129 14.36 13.07 8.75
C ALA A 129 15.67 13.88 8.85
N ALA A 130 16.38 13.80 9.97
CA ALA A 130 17.70 14.40 10.18
C ALA A 130 18.88 13.48 9.79
N GLY A 131 18.62 12.31 9.20
CA GLY A 131 19.63 11.31 8.81
C GLY A 131 19.93 10.26 9.87
N GLY A 132 19.21 10.26 10.99
CA GLY A 132 19.32 9.25 12.03
C GLY A 132 18.78 7.88 11.60
N HIS A 133 19.16 6.85 12.35
CA HIS A 133 18.69 5.46 12.21
C HIS A 133 18.93 4.74 10.86
N THR A 134 19.70 5.31 9.95
CA THR A 134 20.01 4.67 8.65
C THR A 134 20.86 3.41 8.80
N ALA A 135 21.80 3.38 9.76
CA ALA A 135 22.65 2.22 10.04
C ALA A 135 21.85 0.96 10.44
N GLN A 136 20.64 1.11 10.97
CA GLN A 136 19.74 -0.01 11.28
C GLN A 136 19.27 -0.74 10.02
N LEU A 137 19.44 -0.14 8.84
CA LEU A 137 19.10 -0.73 7.55
C LEU A 137 20.30 -1.38 6.84
N ASP A 138 21.52 -1.28 7.37
CA ASP A 138 22.72 -1.87 6.75
C ASP A 138 22.58 -3.38 6.52
N ARG A 139 21.96 -4.09 7.47
CA ARG A 139 21.73 -5.54 7.35
C ARG A 139 20.71 -5.89 6.26
N LEU A 140 19.62 -5.12 6.18
CA LEU A 140 18.64 -5.27 5.10
C LEU A 140 19.28 -4.98 3.74
N LEU A 141 20.06 -3.90 3.64
CA LEU A 141 20.74 -3.53 2.41
C LEU A 141 21.78 -4.57 1.97
N ALA A 142 22.57 -5.11 2.90
CA ALA A 142 23.49 -6.21 2.61
C ALA A 142 22.73 -7.45 2.09
N PHE A 143 21.58 -7.75 2.70
CA PHE A 143 20.72 -8.84 2.26
C PHE A 143 20.20 -8.63 0.83
N THR A 144 19.64 -7.45 0.51
CA THR A 144 19.11 -7.17 -0.84
C THR A 144 20.21 -7.14 -1.91
N ASN A 145 21.39 -6.61 -1.59
CA ASN A 145 22.56 -6.61 -2.48
C ASN A 145 23.11 -8.01 -2.76
N SER A 146 22.98 -8.94 -1.80
CA SER A 146 23.38 -10.34 -2.00
C SER A 146 22.40 -11.14 -2.89
N HIS A 147 21.24 -10.57 -3.21
CA HIS A 147 20.18 -11.19 -4.02
C HIS A 147 19.80 -10.34 -5.24
N PRO A 148 20.74 -10.07 -6.18
CA PRO A 148 20.50 -9.14 -7.27
C PRO A 148 19.44 -9.60 -8.29
N SER A 149 19.08 -10.89 -8.30
CA SER A 149 18.02 -11.43 -9.18
C SER A 149 16.61 -11.28 -8.59
N ALA A 150 16.49 -10.96 -7.29
CA ALA A 150 15.21 -10.72 -6.64
C ALA A 150 14.84 -9.24 -6.67
N SER A 151 13.54 -8.94 -6.62
CA SER A 151 13.00 -7.58 -6.53
C SER A 151 12.50 -7.30 -5.12
N PHE A 152 12.82 -6.14 -4.55
CA PHE A 152 12.43 -5.78 -3.19
C PHE A 152 11.51 -4.57 -3.15
N LYS A 153 10.30 -4.75 -2.62
CA LYS A 153 9.34 -3.65 -2.37
C LYS A 153 9.41 -3.25 -0.91
N LEU A 154 10.09 -2.15 -0.62
CA LEU A 154 10.32 -1.69 0.75
C LEU A 154 9.22 -0.72 1.17
N ARG A 155 8.39 -1.10 2.14
CA ARG A 155 7.41 -0.20 2.76
C ARG A 155 8.11 0.52 3.90
N LEU A 156 8.45 1.79 3.66
CA LEU A 156 9.16 2.64 4.62
C LEU A 156 8.14 3.18 5.62
N ASP A 157 7.99 2.43 6.71
CA ASP A 157 6.78 2.31 7.53
C ASP A 157 5.57 1.84 6.74
N TYR A 158 4.53 1.45 7.47
CA TYR A 158 3.27 1.02 6.90
C TYR A 158 2.11 1.52 7.75
N GLU A 159 0.97 1.70 7.08
CA GLU A 159 -0.21 2.32 7.67
C GLU A 159 0.14 3.64 8.38
N VAL A 160 0.82 4.51 7.64
CA VAL A 160 1.30 5.78 8.19
C VAL A 160 0.14 6.75 8.39
N SER A 161 0.11 7.40 9.54
CA SER A 161 -0.88 8.40 9.88
C SER A 161 -0.26 9.60 10.58
N SER A 162 -1.00 10.70 10.57
CA SER A 162 -0.59 11.96 11.17
C SER A 162 -0.39 11.85 12.67
N PHE A 163 -1.20 11.01 13.33
CA PHE A 163 -1.06 10.73 14.75
C PHE A 163 0.34 10.18 15.07
N TYR A 164 0.90 9.27 14.29
CA TYR A 164 2.19 8.65 14.62
C TYR A 164 3.41 9.38 14.04
N HIS A 165 3.25 10.21 13.00
CA HIS A 165 4.41 10.72 12.27
C HIS A 165 4.48 12.25 12.13
N CYS A 166 3.37 12.97 12.28
CA CYS A 166 3.38 14.40 12.03
C CYS A 166 3.69 15.20 13.29
N THR A 167 4.75 16.00 13.21
CA THR A 167 5.13 16.99 14.24
C THR A 167 4.37 18.31 14.10
N ASP A 168 3.74 18.53 12.95
CA ASP A 168 2.92 19.70 12.62
C ASP A 168 1.93 19.36 11.48
N ALA A 169 1.04 20.30 11.13
CA ALA A 169 -0.01 20.08 10.15
C ALA A 169 0.50 19.77 8.72
N SER A 170 1.73 20.16 8.36
CA SER A 170 2.31 19.92 7.03
C SER A 170 2.76 18.47 6.83
N CYS A 171 2.97 17.76 7.94
CA CYS A 171 3.54 16.41 7.96
C CYS A 171 4.92 16.33 7.25
N SER A 172 5.66 17.44 7.20
CA SER A 172 6.99 17.49 6.57
C SER A 172 7.99 16.53 7.22
N SER A 173 7.86 16.27 8.53
CA SER A 173 8.68 15.27 9.25
C SER A 173 8.62 13.89 8.60
N TYR A 174 7.41 13.37 8.33
CA TYR A 174 7.26 12.08 7.67
C TYR A 174 7.81 12.09 6.24
N LYS A 175 7.45 13.11 5.45
CA LYS A 175 7.89 13.24 4.05
C LYS A 175 9.42 13.24 3.95
N ASN A 176 10.08 13.99 4.82
CA ASN A 176 11.54 14.07 4.89
C ASN A 176 12.15 12.76 5.40
N ALA A 177 11.53 12.09 6.37
CA ALA A 177 11.97 10.79 6.86
C ALA A 177 11.95 9.73 5.74
N PHE A 178 10.82 9.62 5.03
CA PHE A 178 10.68 8.73 3.88
C PHE A 178 11.75 9.00 2.82
N ASN A 179 11.90 10.27 2.40
CA ASN A 179 12.90 10.65 1.39
C ASN A 179 14.34 10.37 1.84
N THR A 180 14.63 10.53 3.13
CA THR A 180 15.96 10.24 3.69
C THR A 180 16.27 8.75 3.64
N LEU A 181 15.33 7.90 4.05
CA LEU A 181 15.51 6.45 4.01
C LEU A 181 15.57 5.92 2.58
N ALA A 182 14.66 6.37 1.70
CA ALA A 182 14.67 5.98 0.29
C ALA A 182 15.98 6.39 -0.39
N GLY A 183 16.42 7.63 -0.22
CA GLY A 183 17.68 8.12 -0.79
C GLY A 183 18.91 7.40 -0.22
N TYR A 184 18.92 7.07 1.06
CA TYR A 184 19.99 6.27 1.67
C TYR A 184 20.05 4.86 1.07
N LEU A 185 18.91 4.14 1.04
CA LEU A 185 18.83 2.77 0.53
C LEU A 185 19.16 2.69 -0.98
N ASP A 186 18.63 3.61 -1.78
CA ASP A 186 18.89 3.65 -3.23
C ASP A 186 20.37 3.98 -3.51
N GLY A 187 20.91 5.01 -2.85
CA GLY A 187 22.30 5.44 -3.03
C GLY A 187 23.36 4.43 -2.60
N HIS A 188 23.00 3.45 -1.76
CA HIS A 188 23.90 2.39 -1.30
C HIS A 188 23.52 1.00 -1.86
N SER A 189 22.45 0.90 -2.66
CA SER A 189 22.10 -0.32 -3.38
C SER A 189 23.07 -0.51 -4.55
N THR A 190 23.76 -1.65 -4.57
CA THR A 190 24.61 -2.05 -5.71
C THR A 190 23.86 -2.93 -6.69
N ALA A 191 22.74 -3.52 -6.28
CA ALA A 191 21.90 -4.38 -7.11
C ALA A 191 20.83 -3.60 -7.90
N HIS A 192 20.49 -2.37 -7.47
CA HIS A 192 19.45 -1.54 -8.07
C HIS A 192 18.10 -2.27 -8.21
N ASN A 193 17.77 -3.11 -7.22
CA ASN A 193 16.60 -3.99 -7.19
C ASN A 193 15.57 -3.57 -6.13
N LEU A 194 15.58 -2.30 -5.73
CA LEU A 194 14.70 -1.74 -4.72
C LEU A 194 13.57 -0.95 -5.37
N SER A 195 12.38 -1.01 -4.78
CA SER A 195 11.27 -0.10 -5.03
C SER A 195 10.65 0.34 -3.72
N PHE A 196 10.27 1.61 -3.61
CA PHE A 196 9.76 2.19 -2.37
C PHE A 196 8.24 2.31 -2.39
N VAL A 197 7.62 1.81 -1.32
CA VAL A 197 6.16 1.76 -1.17
C VAL A 197 5.74 2.78 -0.11
N TYR A 198 4.92 3.75 -0.51
CA TYR A 198 4.22 4.64 0.42
C TYR A 198 2.88 4.03 0.82
N HIS A 199 2.71 3.67 2.10
CA HIS A 199 1.56 2.92 2.58
C HIS A 199 0.85 3.68 3.73
N PRO A 200 -0.09 4.59 3.42
CA PRO A 200 -0.83 5.35 4.42
C PRO A 200 -2.04 4.59 4.99
N VAL A 201 -2.54 5.05 6.13
CA VAL A 201 -3.92 4.73 6.55
C VAL A 201 -4.93 5.38 5.60
N ARG A 202 -6.12 4.79 5.55
CA ARG A 202 -7.26 5.34 4.79
C ARG A 202 -7.57 6.78 5.22
N GLY A 203 -7.75 7.66 4.24
CA GLY A 203 -8.17 9.05 4.46
C GLY A 203 -7.04 10.07 4.70
N GLU A 204 -5.79 9.62 4.88
CA GLU A 204 -4.64 10.53 5.13
C GLU A 204 -3.59 10.52 4.01
N PHE A 205 -3.87 9.82 2.91
CA PHE A 205 -2.91 9.53 1.84
C PHE A 205 -2.35 10.78 1.15
N GLU A 206 -3.13 11.86 0.99
CA GLU A 206 -2.65 13.12 0.39
C GLU A 206 -1.72 13.89 1.34
N GLN A 207 -2.04 13.92 2.62
CA GLN A 207 -1.34 14.76 3.61
C GLN A 207 0.10 14.30 3.83
N LEU A 208 0.32 12.98 3.84
CA LEU A 208 1.60 12.33 4.13
C LEU A 208 2.41 11.97 2.89
N TYR A 209 1.90 12.22 1.67
CA TYR A 209 2.57 11.78 0.45
C TYR A 209 3.98 12.40 0.29
N PRO A 210 5.07 11.59 0.20
CA PRO A 210 6.44 12.09 0.08
C PRO A 210 6.76 12.76 -1.26
N GLY A 211 5.99 12.45 -2.31
CA GLY A 211 6.14 12.97 -3.67
C GLY A 211 6.56 11.93 -4.69
N ASP A 212 6.27 12.19 -5.97
CA ASP A 212 6.42 11.23 -7.07
C ASP A 212 7.87 10.80 -7.33
N ALA A 213 8.85 11.59 -6.92
CA ALA A 213 10.26 11.29 -7.15
C ALA A 213 10.81 10.19 -6.22
N ALA A 214 10.20 9.98 -5.05
CA ALA A 214 10.67 9.00 -4.07
C ALA A 214 9.79 7.76 -3.97
N VAL A 215 8.55 7.82 -4.47
CA VAL A 215 7.57 6.75 -4.35
C VAL A 215 7.46 5.98 -5.67
N ASP A 216 7.67 4.67 -5.63
CA ASP A 216 7.45 3.79 -6.78
C ASP A 216 6.05 3.16 -6.76
N TRP A 217 5.54 2.86 -5.56
CA TRP A 217 4.26 2.19 -5.34
C TRP A 217 3.45 2.88 -4.25
N VAL A 218 2.13 2.90 -4.40
CA VAL A 218 1.22 3.23 -3.29
C VAL A 218 0.69 1.93 -2.68
N GLY A 219 0.90 1.75 -1.38
CA GLY A 219 0.41 0.63 -0.59
C GLY A 219 -0.93 0.94 0.08
N VAL A 220 -1.75 -0.09 0.28
CA VAL A 220 -2.97 0.00 1.08
C VAL A 220 -3.27 -1.34 1.75
N SER A 221 -3.79 -1.30 2.97
CA SER A 221 -4.33 -2.47 3.65
C SER A 221 -5.81 -2.62 3.31
N VAL A 222 -6.24 -3.82 2.94
CA VAL A 222 -7.61 -4.14 2.54
C VAL A 222 -8.07 -5.35 3.32
N PHE A 223 -8.86 -5.11 4.35
CA PHE A 223 -9.52 -6.16 5.10
C PHE A 223 -11.03 -6.12 4.88
N ALA A 224 -11.84 -6.61 5.83
CA ALA A 224 -13.28 -6.67 5.68
C ALA A 224 -13.94 -5.27 5.60
N HIS A 225 -13.46 -4.30 6.39
CA HIS A 225 -14.07 -2.97 6.46
C HIS A 225 -13.77 -2.12 5.22
N GLU A 226 -12.58 -2.25 4.63
CA GLU A 226 -12.28 -1.64 3.32
C GLU A 226 -13.16 -2.18 2.19
N LEU A 227 -13.64 -3.42 2.33
CA LEU A 227 -14.57 -4.06 1.41
C LEU A 227 -16.01 -3.99 1.91
N CYS A 228 -16.31 -3.06 2.81
CA CYS A 228 -17.65 -2.81 3.31
C CYS A 228 -18.37 -4.04 3.88
N LEU A 229 -17.63 -5.04 4.35
CA LEU A 229 -18.15 -6.21 5.04
C LEU A 229 -18.17 -5.96 6.55
N PRO A 230 -19.13 -6.56 7.27
CA PRO A 230 -19.30 -6.26 8.69
C PRO A 230 -18.08 -6.78 9.45
N ILE A 231 -17.61 -5.96 10.39
CA ILE A 231 -16.59 -6.36 11.34
C ILE A 231 -17.15 -6.17 12.73
N TYR A 232 -17.01 -7.20 13.55
CA TYR A 232 -17.34 -7.12 14.96
C TYR A 232 -16.07 -7.32 15.79
N ASP A 233 -15.89 -6.46 16.78
CA ASP A 233 -14.87 -6.63 17.80
C ASP A 233 -15.55 -6.58 19.16
N ARG A 234 -15.54 -7.71 19.86
CA ARG A 234 -16.21 -7.90 21.16
C ARG A 234 -17.70 -7.52 21.11
N GLY A 235 -18.37 -7.91 20.03
CA GLY A 235 -19.78 -7.62 19.74
C GLY A 235 -20.06 -6.20 19.24
N TYR A 236 -19.05 -5.32 19.15
CA TYR A 236 -19.21 -3.98 18.59
C TYR A 236 -19.00 -3.98 17.07
N LEU A 237 -19.99 -3.53 16.31
CA LEU A 237 -19.85 -3.33 14.87
C LEU A 237 -18.92 -2.15 14.58
N TYR A 238 -17.74 -2.45 14.04
CA TYR A 238 -16.67 -1.46 13.81
C TYR A 238 -16.96 -0.48 12.66
N ASN A 239 -17.81 -0.85 11.69
CA ASN A 239 -18.09 -0.05 10.48
C ASN A 239 -18.94 1.22 10.71
N GLY A 240 -18.98 1.71 11.96
CA GLY A 240 -19.75 2.87 12.39
C GLY A 240 -21.20 2.55 12.78
N THR A 241 -21.90 3.55 13.31
CA THR A 241 -23.29 3.41 13.80
C THR A 241 -24.29 3.23 12.65
N PRO A 242 -24.92 2.05 12.50
CA PRO A 242 -26.02 1.86 11.55
C PRO A 242 -27.23 2.72 11.97
N PRO A 243 -28.09 3.16 11.03
CA PRO A 243 -28.09 2.87 9.59
C PRO A 243 -27.43 3.98 8.74
N GLN A 244 -26.67 4.89 9.36
CA GLN A 244 -26.26 6.14 8.71
C GLN A 244 -25.17 5.91 7.66
N ASN A 245 -24.13 5.13 8.02
CA ASN A 245 -22.96 4.91 7.17
C ASN A 245 -22.75 3.44 6.78
N TYR A 246 -23.62 2.55 7.24
CA TYR A 246 -23.55 1.11 6.97
C TYR A 246 -24.95 0.50 6.86
N ASP A 247 -25.17 -0.32 5.84
CA ASP A 247 -26.36 -1.15 5.65
C ASP A 247 -26.04 -2.59 6.03
N VAL A 248 -26.47 -2.99 7.22
CA VAL A 248 -26.24 -4.34 7.78
C VAL A 248 -26.95 -5.41 6.95
N GLY A 249 -28.15 -5.12 6.42
CA GLY A 249 -28.90 -6.08 5.61
C GLY A 249 -28.22 -6.35 4.27
N ALA A 250 -27.67 -5.29 3.66
CA ALA A 250 -26.93 -5.40 2.40
C ALA A 250 -25.46 -5.80 2.57
N ASN A 251 -24.91 -5.71 3.79
CA ASN A 251 -23.47 -5.81 4.08
C ASN A 251 -22.67 -4.84 3.20
N GLN A 252 -23.04 -3.56 3.20
CA GLN A 252 -22.46 -2.54 2.33
C GLN A 252 -22.30 -1.22 3.08
N CYS A 253 -21.28 -0.44 2.73
CA CYS A 253 -21.15 0.92 3.23
C CYS A 253 -22.24 1.76 2.58
N ARG A 254 -22.82 2.68 3.35
CA ARG A 254 -23.78 3.64 2.83
C ARG A 254 -23.14 5.01 2.80
N ASN A 255 -23.05 5.60 1.62
CA ASN A 255 -22.43 6.91 1.47
C ASN A 255 -23.17 7.76 0.42
N ALA A 256 -23.01 9.07 0.51
CA ALA A 256 -23.45 9.98 -0.52
C ALA A 256 -22.38 10.04 -1.62
N TYR A 257 -22.82 10.07 -2.88
CA TYR A 257 -21.98 10.49 -3.99
C TYR A 257 -22.66 11.64 -4.74
N ILE A 258 -21.88 12.42 -5.47
CA ILE A 258 -22.39 13.58 -6.21
C ILE A 258 -22.88 13.09 -7.58
N GLY A 259 -24.19 12.84 -7.67
CA GLY A 259 -24.89 12.46 -8.90
C GLY A 259 -25.68 13.62 -9.47
N THR A 260 -26.59 13.34 -10.41
CA THR A 260 -27.57 14.33 -10.91
C THR A 260 -28.96 14.02 -10.37
N ASP A 261 -29.70 15.04 -9.93
CA ASP A 261 -31.12 14.93 -9.62
C ASP A 261 -31.98 14.76 -10.90
N GLN A 262 -33.29 14.66 -10.73
CA GLN A 262 -34.26 14.54 -11.84
C GLN A 262 -34.27 15.75 -12.81
N ASN A 263 -33.61 16.85 -12.44
CA ASN A 263 -33.49 18.07 -13.25
C ASN A 263 -32.08 18.24 -13.83
N GLY A 264 -31.16 17.30 -13.59
CA GLY A 264 -29.76 17.37 -14.05
C GLY A 264 -28.83 18.18 -13.14
N ASN A 265 -29.26 18.62 -11.96
CA ASN A 265 -28.40 19.36 -11.03
C ASN A 265 -27.54 18.40 -10.19
N PRO A 266 -26.29 18.77 -9.84
CA PRO A 266 -25.51 18.02 -8.86
C PRO A 266 -26.26 17.84 -7.53
N ALA A 267 -26.43 16.60 -7.09
CA ALA A 267 -27.13 16.28 -5.85
C ALA A 267 -26.41 15.14 -5.10
N ALA A 268 -26.49 15.19 -3.76
CA ALA A 268 -26.05 14.09 -2.92
C ALA A 268 -27.05 12.93 -3.03
N VAL A 269 -26.62 11.83 -3.65
CA VAL A 269 -27.42 10.62 -3.81
C VAL A 269 -26.84 9.54 -2.90
N TRP A 270 -27.67 9.04 -1.99
CA TRP A 270 -27.30 7.95 -1.08
C TRP A 270 -27.37 6.61 -1.78
N ARG A 271 -26.29 5.84 -1.71
CA ARG A 271 -26.20 4.48 -2.26
C ARG A 271 -25.38 3.57 -1.37
N ASN A 272 -25.57 2.28 -1.59
CA ASN A 272 -24.73 1.25 -1.02
C ASN A 272 -23.52 0.99 -1.91
N PHE A 273 -22.37 0.74 -1.28
CA PHE A 273 -21.09 0.50 -1.94
C PHE A 273 -20.45 -0.78 -1.39
N ASP A 274 -19.85 -1.55 -2.29
CA ASP A 274 -19.05 -2.73 -1.95
C ASP A 274 -17.61 -2.39 -1.52
N HIS A 275 -17.19 -1.13 -1.71
CA HIS A 275 -15.84 -0.67 -1.40
C HIS A 275 -15.89 0.65 -0.63
N ASP A 276 -15.00 0.77 0.35
CA ASP A 276 -14.85 2.00 1.10
C ASP A 276 -14.39 3.15 0.21
N ALA A 277 -14.95 4.33 0.46
CA ALA A 277 -14.69 5.52 -0.35
C ALA A 277 -13.20 5.91 -0.33
N ASN A 278 -12.53 5.78 0.81
CA ASN A 278 -11.14 6.20 0.96
C ASN A 278 -10.20 5.25 0.21
N VAL A 279 -10.53 3.96 0.11
CA VAL A 279 -9.77 3.01 -0.72
C VAL A 279 -9.87 3.39 -2.18
N LEU A 280 -11.08 3.66 -2.68
CA LEU A 280 -11.27 4.08 -4.07
C LEU A 280 -10.58 5.42 -4.38
N LYS A 281 -10.63 6.38 -3.44
CA LYS A 281 -9.92 7.66 -3.58
C LYS A 281 -8.41 7.49 -3.57
N LEU A 282 -7.86 6.59 -2.74
CA LEU A 282 -6.43 6.27 -2.73
C LEU A 282 -5.99 5.64 -4.05
N VAL A 283 -6.76 4.70 -4.60
CA VAL A 283 -6.46 4.09 -5.91
C VAL A 283 -6.54 5.14 -7.02
N LYS A 284 -7.53 6.04 -6.98
CA LYS A 284 -7.60 7.19 -7.90
C LYS A 284 -6.38 8.11 -7.74
N PHE A 285 -6.00 8.44 -6.51
CA PHE A 285 -4.83 9.27 -6.20
C PHE A 285 -3.56 8.66 -6.80
N ALA A 286 -3.32 7.37 -6.57
CA ALA A 286 -2.19 6.67 -7.17
C ALA A 286 -2.20 6.74 -8.71
N LYS A 287 -3.39 6.54 -9.33
CA LYS A 287 -3.56 6.68 -10.78
C LYS A 287 -3.21 8.08 -11.28
N ASP A 288 -3.69 9.12 -10.60
CA ASP A 288 -3.44 10.52 -10.98
C ASP A 288 -1.95 10.88 -10.88
N HIS A 289 -1.22 10.22 -9.97
CA HIS A 289 0.23 10.33 -9.80
C HIS A 289 1.05 9.36 -10.68
N GLY A 290 0.38 8.58 -11.53
CA GLY A 290 1.05 7.60 -12.39
C GLY A 290 1.73 6.46 -11.63
N LYS A 291 1.27 6.16 -10.41
CA LYS A 291 1.83 5.12 -9.54
C LYS A 291 0.96 3.86 -9.53
N PRO A 292 1.55 2.66 -9.65
CA PRO A 292 0.83 1.42 -9.38
C PRO A 292 0.48 1.29 -7.90
N VAL A 293 -0.59 0.56 -7.62
CA VAL A 293 -1.01 0.20 -6.26
C VAL A 293 -0.61 -1.24 -5.96
N VAL A 294 -0.12 -1.44 -4.74
CA VAL A 294 -0.03 -2.76 -4.10
C VAL A 294 -1.05 -2.83 -2.96
N LEU A 295 -1.89 -3.88 -2.95
CA LEU A 295 -2.64 -4.24 -1.75
C LEU A 295 -1.63 -4.89 -0.80
N SER A 296 -0.94 -4.07 -0.02
CA SER A 296 0.20 -4.45 0.82
C SER A 296 -0.18 -5.45 1.92
N GLU A 297 -1.45 -5.41 2.34
CA GLU A 297 -2.02 -6.28 3.36
C GLU A 297 -3.44 -6.60 2.93
N ALA A 298 -3.73 -7.86 2.61
CA ALA A 298 -5.10 -8.31 2.40
C ALA A 298 -5.31 -9.65 3.09
N GLY A 299 -6.25 -9.70 4.03
CA GLY A 299 -6.54 -10.91 4.79
C GLY A 299 -8.03 -11.00 5.10
N MET A 300 -8.52 -12.23 5.23
CA MET A 300 -9.85 -12.44 5.79
C MET A 300 -9.83 -12.06 7.27
N MET A 301 -10.91 -11.44 7.73
CA MET A 301 -11.14 -11.14 9.14
C MET A 301 -12.32 -11.96 9.65
N ASN A 302 -12.50 -11.99 10.96
CA ASN A 302 -13.71 -12.54 11.57
C ASN A 302 -14.89 -11.57 11.34
N PHE A 303 -15.98 -12.10 10.80
CA PHE A 303 -17.23 -11.38 10.50
C PHE A 303 -18.36 -11.72 11.49
N THR A 304 -18.12 -12.61 12.47
CA THR A 304 -19.16 -13.02 13.44
C THR A 304 -19.49 -11.93 14.45
N ALA A 305 -20.78 -11.64 14.62
CA ALA A 305 -21.26 -10.72 15.67
C ALA A 305 -21.19 -11.30 17.08
N ASP A 306 -21.22 -12.62 17.18
CA ASP A 306 -21.27 -13.40 18.41
C ASP A 306 -20.36 -14.62 18.34
N ASN A 307 -19.95 -15.14 19.50
CA ASN A 307 -19.01 -16.27 19.66
C ASN A 307 -19.57 -17.62 19.17
N GLY A 308 -20.53 -17.61 18.25
CA GLY A 308 -21.24 -18.78 17.74
C GLY A 308 -20.38 -19.68 16.85
N ALA A 309 -19.36 -19.13 16.17
CA ALA A 309 -18.39 -19.90 15.40
C ALA A 309 -16.99 -19.78 16.01
N THR A 310 -16.53 -20.84 16.67
CA THR A 310 -15.19 -20.92 17.28
C THR A 310 -14.17 -21.61 16.37
N ASP A 311 -14.60 -22.11 15.21
CA ASP A 311 -13.71 -22.67 14.21
C ASP A 311 -12.95 -21.59 13.43
N GLY A 312 -13.35 -20.31 13.59
CA GLY A 312 -12.77 -19.15 12.91
C GLY A 312 -13.07 -19.11 11.43
N MET A 313 -14.11 -19.82 10.96
CA MET A 313 -14.42 -19.97 9.54
C MET A 313 -15.83 -19.50 9.17
N GLU A 314 -15.92 -18.52 8.28
CA GLU A 314 -17.19 -18.04 7.72
C GLU A 314 -17.21 -18.17 6.19
N GLN A 315 -17.67 -19.32 5.70
CA GLN A 315 -17.55 -19.73 4.30
C GLN A 315 -18.18 -18.74 3.31
N VAL A 316 -19.39 -18.26 3.60
CA VAL A 316 -20.16 -17.36 2.71
C VAL A 316 -19.55 -15.95 2.71
N GLN A 317 -19.07 -15.48 3.86
CA GLN A 317 -18.55 -14.14 4.03
C GLN A 317 -17.13 -14.06 3.47
N GLY A 318 -16.33 -15.12 3.65
CA GLY A 318 -15.05 -15.30 2.98
C GLY A 318 -15.20 -15.31 1.45
N ASP A 319 -16.21 -16.00 0.89
CA ASP A 319 -16.49 -15.96 -0.54
C ASP A 319 -16.78 -14.54 -1.05
N ARG A 320 -17.64 -13.82 -0.33
CA ARG A 320 -17.97 -12.42 -0.67
C ARG A 320 -16.76 -11.50 -0.53
N TRP A 321 -15.95 -11.69 0.50
CA TRP A 321 -14.71 -10.93 0.70
C TRP A 321 -13.77 -11.09 -0.49
N VAL A 322 -13.54 -12.33 -0.94
CA VAL A 322 -12.68 -12.59 -2.10
C VAL A 322 -13.25 -11.96 -3.38
N GLN A 323 -14.56 -12.07 -3.62
CA GLN A 323 -15.19 -11.44 -4.78
C GLN A 323 -14.99 -9.92 -4.78
N ARG A 324 -15.13 -9.27 -3.62
CA ARG A 324 -14.92 -7.82 -3.47
C ARG A 324 -13.45 -7.43 -3.58
N LEU A 325 -12.52 -8.26 -3.10
CA LEU A 325 -11.09 -8.01 -3.27
C LEU A 325 -10.73 -7.90 -4.77
N PHE A 326 -11.17 -8.87 -5.58
CA PHE A 326 -10.88 -8.87 -7.02
C PHE A 326 -11.74 -7.88 -7.82
N SER A 327 -12.92 -7.48 -7.34
CA SER A 327 -13.68 -6.41 -8.01
C SER A 327 -13.02 -5.04 -7.85
N LEU A 328 -12.24 -4.82 -6.78
CA LEU A 328 -11.46 -3.59 -6.61
C LEU A 328 -10.43 -3.40 -7.74
N MET A 329 -9.80 -4.49 -8.20
CA MET A 329 -8.86 -4.47 -9.34
C MET A 329 -9.51 -4.13 -10.68
N ASN A 330 -10.82 -4.38 -10.78
CA ASN A 330 -11.62 -4.15 -11.98
C ASN A 330 -12.56 -2.94 -11.86
N TYR A 331 -12.35 -2.09 -10.85
CA TYR A 331 -13.34 -1.09 -10.50
C TYR A 331 -13.56 -0.06 -11.61
N ARG A 332 -14.83 0.08 -12.01
CA ARG A 332 -15.33 1.17 -12.84
C ARG A 332 -16.64 1.67 -12.28
N GLY A 333 -16.69 2.92 -11.84
CA GLY A 333 -17.90 3.46 -11.25
C GLY A 333 -17.71 4.78 -10.49
N PRO A 334 -18.76 5.23 -9.79
CA PRO A 334 -18.73 6.48 -9.02
C PRO A 334 -18.02 6.30 -7.68
N ILE A 335 -17.10 7.21 -7.36
CA ILE A 335 -16.44 7.25 -6.05
C ILE A 335 -17.27 8.13 -5.11
N PRO A 336 -17.59 7.68 -3.88
CA PRO A 336 -18.34 8.50 -2.94
C PRO A 336 -17.71 9.88 -2.70
N ASN A 337 -18.56 10.90 -2.64
CA ASN A 337 -18.20 12.31 -2.52
C ASN A 337 -17.33 12.88 -3.66
N LEU A 338 -17.21 12.20 -4.79
CA LEU A 338 -16.59 12.73 -6.01
C LEU A 338 -17.60 12.77 -7.17
N PRO A 339 -17.51 13.74 -8.09
CA PRO A 339 -18.38 13.81 -9.26
C PRO A 339 -17.90 12.88 -10.39
N GLY A 340 -18.85 12.20 -11.05
CA GLY A 340 -18.59 11.41 -12.27
C GLY A 340 -18.24 9.94 -12.03
N GLU A 341 -17.79 9.26 -13.09
CA GLU A 341 -17.33 7.87 -13.07
C GLU A 341 -15.83 7.77 -13.28
N TYR A 342 -15.22 6.79 -12.63
CA TYR A 342 -13.77 6.57 -12.67
C TYR A 342 -13.49 5.14 -13.10
N ASP A 343 -12.58 4.99 -14.07
CA ASP A 343 -12.02 3.70 -14.46
C ASP A 343 -10.70 3.50 -13.72
N LEU A 344 -10.68 2.60 -12.73
CA LEU A 344 -9.50 2.31 -11.90
C LEU A 344 -8.88 0.95 -12.26
N ARG A 345 -9.31 0.35 -13.38
CA ARG A 345 -8.79 -0.94 -13.84
C ARG A 345 -7.29 -0.87 -14.10
N GLY A 346 -6.57 -1.89 -13.64
CA GLY A 346 -5.12 -1.99 -13.84
C GLY A 346 -4.31 -0.94 -13.08
N VAL A 347 -4.87 -0.25 -12.09
CA VAL A 347 -4.07 0.57 -11.17
C VAL A 347 -3.44 -0.32 -10.10
N ILE A 348 -4.21 -1.27 -9.57
CA ILE A 348 -3.68 -2.32 -8.67
C ILE A 348 -2.90 -3.32 -9.51
N ARG A 349 -1.62 -3.47 -9.19
CA ARG A 349 -0.65 -4.31 -9.92
C ARG A 349 0.01 -5.38 -9.04
N SER A 350 -0.29 -5.40 -7.76
CA SER A 350 0.25 -6.39 -6.83
C SER A 350 -0.72 -6.59 -5.68
N VAL A 351 -0.89 -7.83 -5.23
CA VAL A 351 -1.73 -8.20 -4.10
C VAL A 351 -0.91 -9.08 -3.16
N VAL A 352 -0.77 -8.64 -1.92
CA VAL A 352 -0.22 -9.43 -0.82
C VAL A 352 -1.40 -10.06 -0.09
N TYR A 353 -1.50 -11.38 -0.13
CA TYR A 353 -2.51 -12.12 0.61
C TYR A 353 -1.92 -12.77 1.87
N ILE A 354 -2.47 -12.40 3.03
CA ILE A 354 -2.10 -12.92 4.34
C ILE A 354 -2.79 -14.26 4.57
N ASN A 355 -2.18 -15.31 4.03
CA ASN A 355 -2.65 -16.68 4.06
C ASN A 355 -2.24 -17.40 5.36
N LEU A 356 -2.71 -16.92 6.51
CA LEU A 356 -2.32 -17.39 7.83
C LEU A 356 -3.53 -17.70 8.70
N ASP A 357 -3.31 -18.50 9.73
CA ASP A 357 -4.30 -18.70 10.79
C ASP A 357 -4.06 -17.67 11.89
N PHE A 358 -4.74 -16.52 11.80
CA PHE A 358 -4.51 -15.38 12.70
C PHE A 358 -4.82 -15.71 14.15
N ARG A 359 -5.60 -16.75 14.45
CA ARG A 359 -5.91 -17.15 15.84
C ARG A 359 -4.65 -17.42 16.65
N TYR A 360 -3.57 -17.81 15.99
CA TYR A 360 -2.24 -18.05 16.56
C TYR A 360 -1.29 -16.86 16.43
N GLY A 361 -1.84 -15.64 16.31
CA GLY A 361 -1.06 -14.41 16.26
C GLY A 361 -0.72 -13.95 14.85
N TRP A 362 0.10 -12.91 14.78
CA TRP A 362 0.46 -12.24 13.53
C TRP A 362 1.43 -13.05 12.66
N ASP A 363 2.09 -14.07 13.22
CA ASP A 363 2.91 -14.99 12.44
C ASP A 363 2.15 -16.26 11.99
N GLY A 364 1.00 -16.55 12.62
CA GLY A 364 0.15 -17.70 12.37
C GLY A 364 0.77 -19.03 12.78
N ILE A 365 1.72 -19.04 13.71
CA ILE A 365 2.42 -20.24 14.18
C ILE A 365 1.64 -20.88 15.33
N ASP A 366 1.11 -22.07 15.11
CA ASP A 366 0.45 -22.85 16.18
C ASP A 366 1.48 -23.35 17.21
N ASP A 367 1.58 -22.63 18.32
CA ASP A 367 2.38 -22.99 19.50
C ASP A 367 1.58 -23.73 20.57
N GLY A 368 0.33 -24.09 20.26
CA GLY A 368 -0.64 -24.69 21.18
C GLY A 368 -1.51 -23.69 21.93
N SER A 369 -1.38 -22.38 21.67
CA SER A 369 -2.21 -21.33 22.29
C SER A 369 -2.79 -20.36 21.25
N PHE A 370 -3.98 -19.81 21.53
CA PHE A 370 -4.55 -18.75 20.71
C PHE A 370 -4.14 -17.38 21.28
N ASP A 371 -3.59 -16.52 20.42
CA ASP A 371 -3.19 -15.16 20.75
C ASP A 371 -4.38 -14.19 20.77
N PHE A 372 -5.41 -14.48 19.97
CA PHE A 372 -6.65 -13.70 19.94
C PHE A 372 -7.80 -14.45 20.58
N ALA A 373 -8.68 -13.70 21.25
CA ALA A 373 -9.90 -14.24 21.80
C ALA A 373 -10.96 -14.47 20.70
N PRO A 374 -11.81 -15.51 20.81
CA PRO A 374 -12.84 -15.84 19.81
C PRO A 374 -13.82 -14.73 19.45
N ASP A 375 -13.98 -13.75 20.33
CA ASP A 375 -14.90 -12.62 20.17
C ASP A 375 -14.27 -11.42 19.46
N THR A 376 -13.02 -11.54 18.99
CA THR A 376 -12.30 -10.48 18.31
C THR A 376 -12.36 -10.62 16.80
N THR A 377 -12.21 -9.49 16.10
CA THR A 377 -12.14 -9.45 14.63
C THR A 377 -10.95 -10.23 14.05
N TRP A 378 -9.93 -10.50 14.87
CA TRP A 378 -8.70 -11.19 14.46
C TRP A 378 -8.74 -12.70 14.71
N PHE A 379 -9.79 -13.22 15.34
CA PHE A 379 -9.96 -14.66 15.53
C PHE A 379 -10.52 -15.32 14.27
N VAL A 380 -9.66 -15.56 13.29
CA VAL A 380 -10.03 -16.12 11.99
C VAL A 380 -8.93 -17.03 11.47
N ASP A 381 -9.34 -18.13 10.82
CA ASP A 381 -8.41 -18.92 10.02
C ASP A 381 -8.31 -18.28 8.62
N GLY A 382 -7.37 -17.38 8.39
CA GLY A 382 -7.21 -16.69 7.11
C GLY A 382 -6.69 -17.57 5.96
N ARG A 383 -6.54 -18.89 6.14
CA ARG A 383 -6.02 -19.78 5.08
C ARG A 383 -7.09 -20.14 4.06
N LEU A 384 -6.89 -19.81 2.79
CA LEU A 384 -7.84 -20.12 1.70
C LEU A 384 -8.11 -21.61 1.55
N SER A 385 -7.14 -22.48 1.87
CA SER A 385 -7.31 -23.94 1.75
C SER A 385 -8.53 -24.45 2.53
N ARG A 386 -8.92 -23.74 3.60
CA ARG A 386 -9.99 -24.03 4.55
C ARG A 386 -11.37 -23.57 4.07
N TYR A 387 -11.43 -22.71 3.06
CA TYR A 387 -12.67 -22.09 2.56
C TYR A 387 -13.00 -22.61 1.18
N THR A 388 -13.99 -23.51 1.06
CA THR A 388 -14.30 -24.11 -0.25
C THR A 388 -14.79 -23.05 -1.25
N ALA A 389 -15.72 -22.19 -0.84
CA ALA A 389 -16.27 -21.16 -1.71
C ALA A 389 -15.27 -20.02 -1.96
N ALA A 390 -14.65 -19.49 -0.90
CA ALA A 390 -13.66 -18.41 -1.03
C ALA A 390 -12.45 -18.83 -1.88
N LYS A 391 -11.93 -20.06 -1.71
CA LYS A 391 -10.90 -20.62 -2.60
C LYS A 391 -11.32 -20.65 -4.05
N ALA A 392 -12.54 -21.11 -4.34
CA ALA A 392 -13.05 -21.14 -5.71
C ALA A 392 -13.17 -19.73 -6.31
N SER A 393 -13.64 -18.75 -5.54
CA SER A 393 -13.65 -17.34 -5.97
C SER A 393 -12.25 -16.77 -6.13
N PHE A 394 -11.29 -17.19 -5.31
CA PHE A 394 -9.92 -16.71 -5.40
C PHE A 394 -9.27 -17.20 -6.69
N CYS A 395 -9.45 -18.49 -7.00
CA CYS A 395 -8.98 -19.08 -8.24
C CYS A 395 -9.57 -18.42 -9.49
N ARG A 396 -10.87 -18.12 -9.48
CA ARG A 396 -11.51 -17.34 -10.56
C ARG A 396 -10.92 -15.93 -10.65
N GLY A 397 -10.78 -15.25 -9.51
CA GLY A 397 -10.20 -13.91 -9.43
C GLY A 397 -8.79 -13.85 -10.02
N LEU A 398 -7.92 -14.81 -9.70
CA LEU A 398 -6.58 -14.91 -10.29
C LEU A 398 -6.62 -15.04 -11.82
N ALA A 399 -7.50 -15.90 -12.34
CA ALA A 399 -7.63 -16.12 -13.78
C ALA A 399 -8.22 -14.88 -14.49
N ASP A 400 -9.31 -14.33 -13.97
CA ASP A 400 -10.04 -13.20 -14.56
C ASP A 400 -9.22 -11.91 -14.57
N ASN A 401 -8.27 -11.76 -13.62
CA ASN A 401 -7.39 -10.60 -13.52
C ASN A 401 -6.01 -10.81 -14.15
N GLY A 402 -5.77 -11.95 -14.80
CA GLY A 402 -4.54 -12.19 -15.55
C GLY A 402 -3.28 -12.30 -14.69
N PHE A 403 -3.40 -12.76 -13.44
CA PHE A 403 -2.22 -13.11 -12.62
C PHE A 403 -1.40 -14.20 -13.33
N THR A 404 -0.17 -14.47 -12.89
CA THR A 404 0.62 -15.63 -13.33
C THR A 404 0.28 -16.88 -12.50
N ALA A 405 -0.04 -16.71 -11.22
CA ALA A 405 -0.43 -17.76 -10.30
C ALA A 405 -1.69 -18.53 -10.76
N ARG A 406 -1.72 -19.85 -10.56
CA ARG A 406 -2.78 -20.73 -11.04
C ARG A 406 -3.22 -21.70 -9.96
N CYS A 407 -4.53 -21.91 -9.86
CA CYS A 407 -5.08 -23.04 -9.11
C CYS A 407 -4.98 -24.34 -9.90
N ARG A 408 -4.89 -25.47 -9.20
CA ARG A 408 -4.79 -26.82 -9.78
C ARG A 408 -6.14 -27.41 -10.15
#